data_AF-A0A6I3IH97-F1
#
_entry.id   AF-A0A6I3IH97-F1
#
_cell.length_a   1.000
_cell.length_b   1.000
_cell.length_c   1.000
_cell.angle_alpha   90.00
_cell.angle_beta   90.00
_cell.angle_gamma   90.00
#
_symmetry.space_group_name_H-M   'P 1'
#
loop_
_entity.id
_entity.type
_entity.pdbx_description
1 polymer ?
#
loop_
_entity_poly.entity_id
_entity_poly.type
_entity_poly.pdbx_seq_one_letter_code
_entity_poly.pdbx_strand_id
1 'polypeptide(L)'
;MSCPRCSSRARGSPTTPQRRSWTRSTTPPGPPSTLCARPSPSTAWTRPPSSGSSSSSSRPTSSSTRATARSTAPPCRSVTRSATGSWPTRPARPPPRPRPDMTTNGDLGRPRRGERLLDLVAVMDRLRSPGGCPWDAEQTHDSLAPYAVEEAHELAEAIASGDRQHLVEELGDVLLQVAFHARVGEEHPTDPFDVDDVAGAIISKLERRHPHVFADAVVRDAAEVEAGWEAIKALEKPDRSGLLDGVPASLPALALAAKAASRLERAGRGELLAEAVAPAPAGEAGTDDVGAALLSLVLEARTRGIDAEQALRSTVRRLAARADGDA
;
A
#
# COMPACT_ATOMS: atom_id res chain seq x y z
N MET A 1 15.34 76.17 38.99
CA MET A 1 14.35 76.91 38.17
C MET A 1 13.43 75.91 37.49
N SER A 2 12.13 76.21 37.49
CA SER A 2 10.98 75.30 37.39
C SER A 2 10.59 74.83 35.97
N CYS A 3 9.81 73.74 35.92
CA CYS A 3 8.82 73.35 34.89
C CYS A 3 7.97 74.55 34.39
N PRO A 4 7.17 74.52 33.27
CA PRO A 4 6.25 73.42 32.86
C PRO A 4 5.81 73.32 31.35
N ARG A 5 4.90 72.35 31.10
CA ARG A 5 3.96 72.17 29.96
C ARG A 5 3.18 73.43 29.53
N CYS A 6 2.75 73.48 28.25
CA CYS A 6 1.36 73.74 27.78
C CYS A 6 1.30 73.74 26.22
N SER A 7 0.46 72.92 25.58
CA SER A 7 -0.92 73.18 25.10
C SER A 7 -1.03 73.66 23.66
N SER A 8 -1.77 72.95 22.81
CA SER A 8 -3.07 73.39 22.25
C SER A 8 -3.46 72.65 20.96
N ARG A 9 -4.75 72.35 20.87
CA ARG A 9 -5.48 71.77 19.74
C ARG A 9 -5.76 72.84 18.69
N ALA A 10 -5.85 72.47 17.41
CA ALA A 10 -6.88 73.01 16.51
C ALA A 10 -7.16 72.04 15.34
N ARG A 11 -8.44 72.03 14.93
CA ARG A 11 -9.10 71.08 14.05
C ARG A 11 -9.01 71.55 12.59
N GLY A 12 -8.99 70.61 11.66
CA GLY A 12 -9.28 70.83 10.24
C GLY A 12 -9.58 69.49 9.55
N SER A 13 -10.77 69.34 9.01
CA SER A 13 -11.22 68.28 8.10
C SER A 13 -12.19 68.94 7.12
N PRO A 14 -12.54 68.35 5.97
CA PRO A 14 -11.85 67.34 5.16
C PRO A 14 -11.77 67.73 3.67
N THR A 15 -10.89 67.08 2.90
CA THR A 15 -11.03 66.99 1.43
C THR A 15 -10.82 65.55 1.00
N THR A 16 -11.91 64.96 0.51
CA THR A 16 -12.00 63.66 -0.16
C THR A 16 -11.24 63.70 -1.50
N PRO A 17 -10.62 62.58 -1.92
CA PRO A 17 -10.94 62.11 -3.26
C PRO A 17 -11.16 60.58 -3.34
N GLN A 18 -12.33 60.26 -3.88
CA GLN A 18 -12.66 59.20 -4.83
C GLN A 18 -11.98 57.81 -4.76
N ARG A 19 -12.84 56.85 -4.36
CA ARG A 19 -12.81 55.40 -4.64
C ARG A 19 -12.48 55.09 -6.10
N ARG A 20 -11.64 54.07 -6.31
CA ARG A 20 -11.72 53.14 -7.45
C ARG A 20 -12.17 51.78 -6.93
N SER A 21 -13.38 51.38 -7.34
CA SER A 21 -13.99 50.09 -7.08
C SER A 21 -13.49 49.05 -8.06
N TRP A 22 -12.98 47.92 -7.57
CA TRP A 22 -12.89 46.67 -8.31
C TRP A 22 -14.12 45.83 -7.94
N THR A 23 -14.97 45.57 -8.94
CA THR A 23 -16.13 44.69 -8.84
C THR A 23 -15.68 43.24 -8.81
N ARG A 24 -16.04 42.54 -7.73
CA ARG A 24 -15.93 41.08 -7.60
C ARG A 24 -17.18 40.46 -8.20
N SER A 25 -17.04 39.68 -9.26
CA SER A 25 -18.14 38.91 -9.87
C SER A 25 -18.60 37.83 -8.89
N THR A 26 -19.87 37.88 -8.50
CA THR A 26 -20.58 36.85 -7.74
C THR A 26 -21.23 35.85 -8.69
N THR A 27 -20.83 34.58 -8.59
CA THR A 27 -21.51 33.44 -9.21
C THR A 27 -22.72 33.05 -8.35
N PRO A 28 -23.90 32.74 -8.92
CA PRO A 28 -25.08 32.35 -8.14
C PRO A 28 -24.98 30.89 -7.61
N PRO A 29 -25.66 30.57 -6.49
CA PRO A 29 -25.60 29.25 -5.89
C PRO A 29 -26.45 28.23 -6.66
N GLY A 30 -25.92 27.00 -6.82
CA GLY A 30 -26.64 25.85 -7.35
C GLY A 30 -27.64 25.27 -6.35
N PRO A 31 -28.58 24.41 -6.82
CA PRO A 31 -29.66 23.87 -5.98
C PRO A 31 -29.16 22.85 -4.94
N PRO A 32 -29.89 22.68 -3.82
CA PRO A 32 -29.48 21.81 -2.72
C PRO A 32 -29.52 20.33 -3.15
N SER A 33 -28.41 19.63 -2.90
CA SER A 33 -28.33 18.17 -3.07
C SER A 33 -28.99 17.48 -1.88
N THR A 34 -30.01 16.68 -2.16
CA THR A 34 -30.73 15.84 -1.20
C THR A 34 -29.77 14.81 -0.59
N LEU A 35 -29.52 14.93 0.71
CA LEU A 35 -28.88 13.91 1.54
C LEU A 35 -29.77 12.66 1.59
N CYS A 36 -29.43 11.63 0.81
CA CYS A 36 -29.85 10.27 1.12
C CYS A 36 -28.92 9.71 2.19
N ALA A 37 -29.46 9.53 3.40
CA ALA A 37 -28.81 8.79 4.46
C ALA A 37 -28.53 7.35 3.99
N ARG A 38 -27.25 6.94 4.01
CA ARG A 38 -26.89 5.52 3.84
C ARG A 38 -27.08 4.84 5.20
N PRO A 39 -27.81 3.71 5.29
CA PRO A 39 -27.80 2.90 6.48
C PRO A 39 -26.44 2.21 6.63
N SER A 40 -25.88 2.24 7.83
CA SER A 40 -24.86 1.27 8.25
C SER A 40 -25.49 -0.12 8.30
N PRO A 41 -24.71 -1.17 8.00
CA PRO A 41 -24.75 -2.28 8.93
C PRO A 41 -23.38 -2.90 9.15
N SER A 42 -22.93 -2.84 10.40
CA SER A 42 -22.27 -3.98 11.04
C SER A 42 -23.21 -5.19 10.92
N THR A 43 -22.78 -6.28 10.30
CA THR A 43 -23.34 -7.60 10.59
C THR A 43 -22.28 -8.65 10.34
N ALA A 44 -21.83 -9.23 11.44
CA ALA A 44 -21.03 -10.43 11.49
C ALA A 44 -21.66 -11.56 10.65
N TRP A 45 -20.77 -12.36 10.08
CA TRP A 45 -21.01 -13.54 9.27
C TRP A 45 -22.15 -14.44 9.78
N THR A 46 -23.26 -14.51 9.02
CA THR A 46 -24.22 -15.62 9.11
C THR A 46 -24.47 -16.24 7.74
N ARG A 47 -24.19 -17.55 7.62
CA ARG A 47 -24.40 -18.39 6.43
C ARG A 47 -25.90 -18.62 6.15
N PRO A 48 -26.34 -18.66 4.88
CA PRO A 48 -27.63 -19.27 4.53
C PRO A 48 -27.49 -20.78 4.23
N PRO A 49 -28.53 -21.59 4.48
CA PRO A 49 -28.52 -23.01 4.15
C PRO A 49 -28.84 -23.27 2.66
N SER A 50 -28.24 -24.36 2.15
CA SER A 50 -28.41 -24.91 0.80
C SER A 50 -29.74 -25.64 0.60
N SER A 51 -30.37 -25.54 -0.58
CA SER A 51 -30.72 -26.69 -1.48
C SER A 51 -31.80 -26.37 -2.53
N GLY A 52 -31.67 -27.05 -3.69
CA GLY A 52 -32.73 -27.29 -4.70
C GLY A 52 -32.48 -26.63 -6.08
N SER A 53 -31.71 -27.19 -7.01
CA SER A 53 -31.95 -28.33 -7.94
C SER A 53 -32.56 -27.97 -9.31
N SER A 54 -31.84 -28.37 -10.38
CA SER A 54 -32.29 -28.71 -11.77
C SER A 54 -32.79 -27.56 -12.68
N SER A 55 -32.57 -27.47 -13.99
CA SER A 55 -32.10 -28.41 -15.05
C SER A 55 -32.00 -27.68 -16.41
N SER A 56 -31.09 -28.11 -17.30
CA SER A 56 -31.16 -28.25 -18.79
C SER A 56 -31.87 -27.14 -19.64
N SER A 57 -31.39 -26.61 -20.78
CA SER A 57 -30.91 -27.29 -22.01
C SER A 57 -30.54 -26.27 -23.13
N SER A 58 -29.69 -26.71 -24.07
CA SER A 58 -29.74 -26.47 -25.53
C SER A 58 -29.28 -25.14 -26.17
N ARG A 59 -28.24 -25.29 -27.01
CA ARG A 59 -27.82 -24.43 -28.14
C ARG A 59 -28.87 -24.39 -29.26
N PRO A 60 -28.73 -23.45 -30.22
CA PRO A 60 -28.29 -23.90 -31.55
C PRO A 60 -27.25 -23.02 -32.25
N THR A 61 -26.73 -23.63 -33.31
CA THR A 61 -25.69 -23.27 -34.28
C THR A 61 -26.04 -22.13 -35.24
N SER A 62 -25.02 -21.40 -35.72
CA SER A 62 -24.94 -21.01 -37.13
C SER A 62 -23.49 -20.79 -37.60
N SER A 63 -23.23 -21.36 -38.76
CA SER A 63 -22.06 -21.23 -39.63
C SER A 63 -22.09 -19.92 -40.43
N SER A 64 -20.92 -19.34 -40.78
CA SER A 64 -20.54 -19.11 -42.19
C SER A 64 -19.18 -18.43 -42.37
N THR A 65 -18.43 -18.98 -43.34
CA THR A 65 -17.48 -18.35 -44.28
C THR A 65 -16.18 -17.66 -43.81
N ARG A 66 -15.11 -18.42 -44.12
CA ARG A 66 -13.75 -18.05 -44.52
C ARG A 66 -13.67 -16.83 -45.47
N ALA A 67 -12.77 -15.90 -45.14
CA ALA A 67 -12.12 -14.98 -46.09
C ALA A 67 -10.61 -14.95 -45.82
N THR A 68 -9.83 -15.44 -46.78
CA THR A 68 -8.37 -15.44 -46.81
C THR A 68 -7.84 -14.08 -47.23
N ALA A 69 -7.15 -13.37 -46.34
CA ALA A 69 -6.34 -12.21 -46.68
C ALA A 69 -4.87 -12.63 -46.81
N ARG A 70 -4.30 -12.47 -48.02
CA ARG A 70 -2.88 -12.68 -48.31
C ARG A 70 -2.05 -11.62 -47.62
N SER A 71 -1.09 -12.06 -46.81
CA SER A 71 -0.02 -11.24 -46.25
C SER A 71 1.08 -11.06 -47.30
N THR A 72 1.40 -9.80 -47.63
CA THR A 72 2.59 -9.42 -48.40
C THR A 72 3.54 -8.66 -47.48
N ALA A 73 4.62 -9.34 -47.05
CA ALA A 73 5.74 -8.73 -46.34
C ALA A 73 6.83 -8.30 -47.34
N PRO A 74 7.50 -7.14 -47.15
CA PRO A 74 8.64 -6.73 -47.97
C PRO A 74 9.95 -7.40 -47.50
N PRO A 75 10.96 -7.53 -48.37
CA PRO A 75 12.14 -8.37 -48.10
C PRO A 75 13.11 -7.74 -47.08
N CYS A 76 13.59 -8.58 -46.16
CA CYS A 76 14.67 -8.24 -45.23
C CYS A 76 16.00 -8.05 -45.97
N ARG A 77 16.62 -6.88 -45.76
CA ARG A 77 17.95 -6.53 -46.25
C ARG A 77 19.00 -7.21 -45.37
N SER A 78 19.80 -8.10 -45.94
CA SER A 78 20.96 -8.70 -45.26
C SER A 78 22.08 -7.67 -45.12
N VAL A 79 22.34 -7.21 -43.89
CA VAL A 79 23.54 -6.46 -43.55
C VAL A 79 24.59 -7.47 -43.07
N THR A 80 25.56 -7.77 -43.94
CA THR A 80 26.81 -8.44 -43.55
C THR A 80 27.66 -7.44 -42.76
N ARG A 81 27.82 -7.67 -41.46
CA ARG A 81 28.78 -6.93 -40.64
C ARG A 81 29.97 -7.84 -40.33
N SER A 82 31.08 -7.60 -41.04
CA SER A 82 32.40 -8.04 -40.61
C SER A 82 32.76 -7.34 -39.31
N ALA A 83 33.13 -8.10 -38.29
CA ALA A 83 33.74 -7.58 -37.07
C ALA A 83 34.73 -8.63 -36.53
N THR A 84 35.98 -8.52 -36.97
CA THR A 84 37.13 -9.06 -36.27
C THR A 84 37.27 -8.34 -34.93
N GLY A 85 36.93 -9.03 -33.85
CA GLY A 85 37.13 -8.57 -32.48
C GLY A 85 36.89 -9.72 -31.51
N SER A 86 37.96 -10.27 -30.95
CA SER A 86 37.87 -11.31 -29.92
C SER A 86 37.31 -10.72 -28.63
N TRP A 87 36.14 -11.17 -28.22
CA TRP A 87 35.60 -10.90 -26.89
C TRP A 87 36.29 -11.81 -25.87
N PRO A 88 36.67 -11.32 -24.68
CA PRO A 88 37.17 -12.19 -23.62
C PRO A 88 36.05 -13.16 -23.20
N THR A 89 36.35 -14.45 -23.22
CA THR A 89 35.45 -15.52 -22.76
C THR A 89 35.09 -15.30 -21.30
N ARG A 90 33.78 -15.19 -21.01
CA ARG A 90 33.25 -15.25 -19.64
C ARG A 90 33.77 -16.51 -18.93
N PRO A 91 34.27 -16.43 -17.69
CA PRO A 91 34.54 -17.63 -16.91
C PRO A 91 33.25 -18.43 -16.75
N ALA A 92 33.36 -19.75 -16.86
CA ALA A 92 32.25 -20.68 -16.71
C ALA A 92 31.56 -20.44 -15.35
N ARG A 93 30.24 -20.33 -15.38
CA ARG A 93 29.41 -20.18 -14.18
C ARG A 93 29.57 -21.46 -13.32
N PRO A 94 29.84 -21.37 -12.01
CA PRO A 94 29.87 -22.55 -11.16
C PRO A 94 28.51 -23.26 -11.23
N PRO A 95 28.47 -24.60 -11.15
CA PRO A 95 27.19 -25.32 -11.16
C PRO A 95 26.32 -24.81 -10.00
N PRO A 96 25.01 -24.63 -10.21
CA PRO A 96 24.12 -24.28 -9.11
C PRO A 96 24.25 -25.33 -8.01
N ARG A 97 24.34 -24.90 -6.76
CA ARG A 97 24.30 -25.81 -5.61
C ARG A 97 23.05 -26.69 -5.73
N PRO A 98 23.14 -28.00 -5.47
CA PRO A 98 21.97 -28.86 -5.51
C PRO A 98 20.91 -28.30 -4.57
N ARG A 99 19.70 -28.07 -5.11
CA ARG A 99 18.52 -27.76 -4.29
C ARG A 99 18.36 -28.90 -3.26
N PRO A 100 17.97 -28.62 -2.01
CA PRO A 100 17.69 -29.69 -1.07
C PRO A 100 16.70 -30.66 -1.71
N ASP A 101 17.07 -31.94 -1.69
CA ASP A 101 16.32 -33.02 -2.27
C ASP A 101 14.89 -33.02 -1.69
N MET A 102 13.90 -32.62 -2.50
CA MET A 102 12.49 -32.67 -2.14
C MET A 102 11.92 -34.10 -2.17
N THR A 103 12.77 -35.11 -2.32
CA THR A 103 12.41 -36.53 -2.31
C THR A 103 13.01 -37.29 -1.12
N THR A 104 12.99 -36.71 0.07
CA THR A 104 12.99 -37.56 1.27
C THR A 104 11.61 -38.17 1.46
N ASN A 105 11.46 -39.42 1.02
CA ASN A 105 10.44 -40.34 1.51
C ASN A 105 10.49 -40.35 3.05
N GLY A 106 9.51 -39.71 3.69
CA GLY A 106 9.37 -39.67 5.14
C GLY A 106 8.09 -38.95 5.54
N ASP A 107 7.14 -39.70 6.11
CA ASP A 107 5.80 -39.31 6.59
C ASP A 107 4.65 -39.42 5.55
N LEU A 108 4.11 -40.64 5.37
CA LEU A 108 2.99 -40.95 4.46
C LEU A 108 1.62 -40.41 4.93
N GLY A 109 1.57 -39.28 5.62
CA GLY A 109 0.31 -38.73 6.13
C GLY A 109 0.29 -37.23 6.43
N ARG A 110 1.44 -36.58 6.62
CA ARG A 110 1.49 -35.13 6.83
C ARG A 110 1.77 -34.40 5.51
N PRO A 111 0.96 -33.40 5.14
CA PRO A 111 1.24 -32.61 3.97
C PRO A 111 2.64 -31.97 4.06
N ARG A 112 3.36 -31.90 2.94
CA ARG A 112 4.62 -31.16 2.86
C ARG A 112 4.38 -29.72 3.28
N ARG A 113 5.41 -29.09 3.83
CA ARG A 113 5.33 -27.68 4.25
C ARG A 113 4.89 -26.83 3.05
N GLY A 114 3.78 -26.12 3.20
CA GLY A 114 3.21 -25.26 2.16
C GLY A 114 2.12 -25.91 1.29
N GLU A 115 1.89 -27.23 1.33
CA GLU A 115 0.89 -27.87 0.46
C GLU A 115 -0.54 -27.34 0.67
N ARG A 116 -0.90 -26.90 1.89
CA ARG A 116 -2.21 -26.30 2.17
C ARG A 116 -2.46 -24.99 1.43
N LEU A 117 -1.42 -24.33 0.92
CA LEU A 117 -1.58 -23.17 0.04
C LEU A 117 -2.22 -23.56 -1.29
N LEU A 118 -1.91 -24.76 -1.82
CA LEU A 118 -2.55 -25.27 -3.04
C LEU A 118 -4.03 -25.58 -2.80
N ASP A 119 -4.38 -26.10 -1.62
CA ASP A 119 -5.77 -26.31 -1.24
C ASP A 119 -6.54 -24.98 -1.18
N LEU A 120 -5.93 -23.92 -0.63
CA LEU A 120 -6.52 -22.58 -0.60
C LEU A 120 -6.81 -22.06 -2.02
N VAL A 121 -5.86 -22.21 -2.94
CA VAL A 121 -6.03 -21.83 -4.35
C VAL A 121 -7.22 -22.58 -4.96
N ALA A 122 -7.31 -23.90 -4.74
CA ALA A 122 -8.42 -24.70 -5.24
C ALA A 122 -9.77 -24.32 -4.61
N VAL A 123 -9.80 -23.98 -3.32
CA VAL A 123 -11.00 -23.48 -2.64
C VAL A 123 -11.44 -22.14 -3.25
N MET A 124 -10.52 -21.20 -3.43
CA MET A 124 -10.81 -19.88 -4.01
C MET A 124 -11.33 -20.00 -5.45
N ASP A 125 -10.70 -20.84 -6.28
CA ASP A 125 -11.16 -21.09 -7.64
C ASP A 125 -12.60 -21.66 -7.65
N ARG A 126 -12.90 -22.60 -6.74
CA ARG A 126 -14.25 -23.16 -6.61
C ARG A 126 -15.28 -22.12 -6.16
N LEU A 127 -14.89 -21.22 -5.25
CA LEU A 127 -15.76 -20.15 -4.74
C LEU A 127 -16.15 -19.16 -5.84
N ARG A 128 -15.20 -18.75 -6.68
CA ARG A 128 -15.45 -17.76 -7.75
C ARG A 128 -15.97 -18.33 -9.08
N SER A 129 -15.70 -19.61 -9.36
CA SER A 129 -16.14 -20.26 -10.59
C SER A 129 -17.67 -20.45 -10.67
N PRO A 130 -18.25 -20.63 -11.87
CA PRO A 130 -19.68 -20.90 -12.03
C PRO A 130 -20.19 -22.05 -11.13
N GLY A 131 -21.29 -21.79 -10.42
CA GLY A 131 -21.84 -22.70 -9.40
C GLY A 131 -21.15 -22.60 -8.03
N GLY A 132 -20.24 -21.64 -7.86
CA GLY A 132 -19.69 -21.21 -6.58
C GLY A 132 -20.56 -20.17 -5.88
N CYS A 133 -19.94 -19.30 -5.09
CA CYS A 133 -20.59 -18.26 -4.31
C CYS A 133 -20.84 -17.01 -5.18
N PRO A 134 -22.09 -16.53 -5.30
CA PRO A 134 -22.40 -15.34 -6.10
C PRO A 134 -21.70 -14.07 -5.59
N TRP A 135 -21.60 -13.92 -4.27
CA TRP A 135 -20.90 -12.78 -3.67
C TRP A 135 -19.43 -12.79 -4.04
N ASP A 136 -18.78 -13.96 -3.96
CA ASP A 136 -17.36 -14.07 -4.31
C ASP A 136 -17.14 -13.76 -5.78
N ALA A 137 -18.00 -14.23 -6.68
CA ALA A 137 -17.90 -13.99 -8.12
C ALA A 137 -18.04 -12.50 -8.51
N GLU A 138 -18.82 -11.71 -7.76
CA GLU A 138 -19.03 -10.29 -8.03
C GLU A 138 -17.89 -9.37 -7.55
N GLN A 139 -16.97 -9.88 -6.73
CA GLN A 139 -15.89 -9.04 -6.18
C GLN A 139 -14.84 -8.65 -7.22
N THR A 140 -14.34 -7.42 -7.08
CA THR A 140 -13.26 -6.83 -7.87
C THR A 140 -12.12 -6.39 -6.95
N HIS A 141 -10.96 -5.99 -7.51
CA HIS A 141 -9.88 -5.42 -6.69
C HIS A 141 -10.33 -4.21 -5.87
N ASP A 142 -11.17 -3.34 -6.44
CA ASP A 142 -11.63 -2.13 -5.78
C ASP A 142 -12.61 -2.43 -4.64
N SER A 143 -13.49 -3.43 -4.81
CA SER A 143 -14.42 -3.84 -3.75
C SER A 143 -13.70 -4.56 -2.60
N LEU A 144 -12.59 -5.24 -2.89
CA LEU A 144 -11.78 -5.97 -1.90
C LEU A 144 -10.78 -5.10 -1.13
N ALA A 145 -10.35 -3.97 -1.71
CA ALA A 145 -9.30 -3.14 -1.14
C ALA A 145 -9.56 -2.66 0.31
N PRO A 146 -10.79 -2.25 0.71
CA PRO A 146 -11.08 -1.91 2.10
C PRO A 146 -10.85 -3.08 3.07
N TYR A 147 -11.30 -4.28 2.71
CA TYR A 147 -11.12 -5.48 3.53
C TYR A 147 -9.64 -5.82 3.70
N ALA A 148 -8.84 -5.73 2.64
CA ALA A 148 -7.39 -5.94 2.76
C ALA A 148 -6.69 -4.97 3.73
N VAL A 149 -7.22 -3.77 3.91
CA VAL A 149 -6.73 -2.82 4.92
C VAL A 149 -7.23 -3.18 6.31
N GLU A 150 -8.49 -3.62 6.44
CA GLU A 150 -9.07 -4.12 7.70
C GLU A 150 -8.27 -5.32 8.22
N GLU A 151 -8.06 -6.37 7.42
CA GLU A 151 -7.30 -7.57 7.84
C GLU A 151 -5.86 -7.24 8.24
N ALA A 152 -5.23 -6.26 7.59
CA ALA A 152 -3.89 -5.82 7.97
C ALA A 152 -3.87 -5.13 9.34
N HIS A 153 -4.95 -4.45 9.71
CA HIS A 153 -5.12 -3.87 11.03
C HIS A 153 -5.44 -4.94 12.07
N GLU A 154 -6.36 -5.86 11.80
CA GLU A 154 -6.70 -6.96 12.71
C GLU A 154 -5.48 -7.84 12.99
N LEU A 155 -4.67 -8.14 11.98
CA LEU A 155 -3.36 -8.78 12.15
C LEU A 155 -2.43 -8.00 13.09
N ALA A 156 -2.33 -6.68 12.94
CA ALA A 156 -1.52 -5.86 13.85
C ALA A 156 -2.06 -5.92 15.29
N GLU A 157 -3.39 -5.99 15.46
CA GLU A 157 -4.03 -6.12 16.76
C GLU A 157 -3.78 -7.48 17.42
N ALA A 158 -3.83 -8.57 16.65
CA ALA A 158 -3.54 -9.93 17.11
C ALA A 158 -2.06 -10.10 17.51
N ILE A 159 -1.14 -9.45 16.80
CA ILE A 159 0.28 -9.40 17.22
C ILE A 159 0.40 -8.72 18.59
N ALA A 160 -0.30 -7.60 18.79
CA ALA A 160 -0.23 -6.82 20.02
C ALA A 160 -0.88 -7.53 21.22
N SER A 161 -1.89 -8.38 21.01
CA SER A 161 -2.53 -9.14 22.10
C SER A 161 -1.68 -10.32 22.59
N GLY A 162 -0.78 -10.84 21.74
CA GLY A 162 -0.01 -12.06 22.02
C GLY A 162 -0.84 -13.35 21.94
N ASP A 163 -2.09 -13.27 21.50
CA ASP A 163 -2.95 -14.43 21.29
C ASP A 163 -2.51 -15.17 20.02
N ARG A 164 -1.98 -16.39 20.22
CA ARG A 164 -1.45 -17.19 19.13
C ARG A 164 -2.54 -17.73 18.20
N GLN A 165 -3.73 -18.02 18.70
CA GLN A 165 -4.82 -18.55 17.89
C GLN A 165 -5.35 -17.45 16.99
N HIS A 166 -5.65 -16.29 17.57
CA HIS A 166 -6.08 -15.10 16.84
C HIS A 166 -5.02 -14.69 15.81
N LEU A 167 -3.72 -14.71 16.15
CA LEU A 167 -2.66 -14.44 15.17
C LEU A 167 -2.68 -15.38 13.96
N VAL A 168 -3.03 -16.65 14.14
CA VAL A 168 -3.12 -17.61 13.02
C VAL A 168 -4.34 -17.34 12.15
N GLU A 169 -5.46 -16.94 12.76
CA GLU A 169 -6.69 -16.52 12.08
C GLU A 169 -6.43 -15.30 11.19
N GLU A 170 -5.90 -14.22 11.75
CA GLU A 170 -5.63 -12.98 11.01
C GLU A 170 -4.56 -13.14 9.91
N LEU A 171 -3.55 -13.98 10.14
CA LEU A 171 -2.59 -14.34 9.08
C LEU A 171 -3.28 -15.11 7.94
N GLY A 172 -4.30 -15.91 8.27
CA GLY A 172 -5.16 -16.59 7.32
C GLY A 172 -5.99 -15.62 6.50
N ASP A 173 -6.56 -14.59 7.11
CA ASP A 173 -7.41 -13.61 6.42
C ASP A 173 -6.61 -12.66 5.52
N VAL A 174 -5.41 -12.24 5.95
CA VAL A 174 -4.47 -11.57 5.04
C VAL A 174 -4.08 -12.46 3.85
N LEU A 175 -3.89 -13.76 4.08
CA LEU A 175 -3.59 -14.72 3.01
C LEU A 175 -4.79 -14.95 2.09
N LEU A 176 -6.01 -14.96 2.63
CA LEU A 176 -7.26 -15.00 1.86
C LEU A 176 -7.32 -13.83 0.88
N GLN A 177 -7.03 -12.61 1.33
CA GLN A 177 -7.00 -11.43 0.45
C GLN A 177 -6.00 -11.60 -0.71
N VAL A 178 -4.80 -12.14 -0.45
CA VAL A 178 -3.82 -12.44 -1.51
C VAL A 178 -4.36 -13.45 -2.53
N ALA A 179 -4.94 -14.56 -2.06
CA ALA A 179 -5.53 -15.57 -2.94
C ALA A 179 -6.71 -15.03 -3.75
N PHE A 180 -7.54 -14.18 -3.13
CA PHE A 180 -8.69 -13.56 -3.76
C PHE A 180 -8.26 -12.59 -4.88
N HIS A 181 -7.34 -11.68 -4.58
CA HIS A 181 -6.81 -10.75 -5.58
C HIS A 181 -6.08 -11.49 -6.71
N ALA A 182 -5.34 -12.56 -6.43
CA ALA A 182 -4.73 -13.39 -7.46
C ALA A 182 -5.80 -14.00 -8.40
N ARG A 183 -6.87 -14.58 -7.84
CA ARG A 183 -7.93 -15.20 -8.64
C ARG A 183 -8.75 -14.19 -9.46
N VAL A 184 -8.92 -12.97 -8.96
CA VAL A 184 -9.48 -11.84 -9.73
C VAL A 184 -8.52 -11.42 -10.86
N GLY A 185 -7.21 -11.40 -10.58
CA GLY A 185 -6.17 -11.10 -11.55
C GLY A 185 -6.17 -12.06 -12.75
N GLU A 186 -6.43 -13.35 -12.51
CA GLU A 186 -6.51 -14.38 -13.55
C GLU A 186 -7.60 -14.10 -14.59
N GLU A 187 -8.67 -13.40 -14.18
CA GLU A 187 -9.82 -13.06 -15.02
C GLU A 187 -9.61 -11.79 -15.84
N HIS A 188 -8.49 -11.07 -15.64
CA HIS A 188 -8.22 -9.83 -16.32
C HIS A 188 -8.07 -10.07 -17.85
N PRO A 189 -8.82 -9.34 -18.71
CA PRO A 189 -8.99 -9.72 -20.12
C PRO A 189 -7.73 -9.55 -20.99
N THR A 190 -6.80 -8.69 -20.59
CA THR A 190 -5.64 -8.30 -21.43
C THR A 190 -4.30 -8.49 -20.77
N ASP A 191 -4.27 -8.60 -19.44
CA ASP A 191 -3.05 -8.66 -18.64
C ASP A 191 -3.33 -9.49 -17.37
N PRO A 192 -3.59 -10.80 -17.54
CA PRO A 192 -3.87 -11.67 -16.41
C PRO A 192 -2.59 -11.99 -15.64
N PHE A 193 -2.73 -12.18 -14.34
CA PHE A 193 -1.71 -12.77 -13.48
C PHE A 193 -2.38 -13.69 -12.48
N ASP A 194 -1.65 -14.68 -11.97
CA ASP A 194 -2.16 -15.63 -10.98
C ASP A 194 -1.37 -15.61 -9.66
N VAL A 195 -1.71 -16.54 -8.78
CA VAL A 195 -1.04 -16.70 -7.49
C VAL A 195 0.44 -17.09 -7.63
N ASP A 196 0.80 -17.81 -8.69
CA ASP A 196 2.16 -18.24 -8.97
C ASP A 196 2.99 -17.06 -9.51
N ASP A 197 2.40 -16.15 -10.29
CA ASP A 197 3.02 -14.88 -10.69
C ASP A 197 3.31 -14.00 -9.47
N VAL A 198 2.34 -13.87 -8.55
CA VAL A 198 2.52 -13.13 -7.29
C VAL A 198 3.65 -13.73 -6.47
N ALA A 199 3.65 -15.06 -6.28
CA ALA A 199 4.69 -15.79 -5.56
C ALA A 199 6.06 -15.66 -6.23
N GLY A 200 6.13 -15.81 -7.55
CA GLY A 200 7.34 -15.69 -8.34
C GLY A 200 7.95 -14.28 -8.27
N ALA A 201 7.11 -13.25 -8.31
CA ALA A 201 7.53 -11.86 -8.18
C ALA A 201 8.14 -11.57 -6.80
N ILE A 202 7.52 -12.04 -5.70
CA ILE A 202 8.07 -11.86 -4.35
C ILE A 202 9.34 -12.68 -4.14
N ILE A 203 9.40 -13.93 -4.62
CA ILE A 203 10.61 -14.78 -4.54
C ILE A 203 11.78 -14.11 -5.26
N SER A 204 11.59 -13.71 -6.52
CA SER A 204 12.64 -13.07 -7.33
C SER A 204 13.13 -11.76 -6.69
N LYS A 205 12.22 -10.99 -6.07
CA LYS A 205 12.57 -9.77 -5.34
C LYS A 205 13.39 -10.09 -4.08
N LEU A 206 13.00 -11.09 -3.30
CA LEU A 206 13.69 -11.46 -2.06
C LEU A 206 15.08 -12.03 -2.36
N GLU A 207 15.22 -12.92 -3.34
CA GLU A 207 16.51 -13.47 -3.75
C GLU A 207 17.48 -12.36 -4.17
N ARG A 208 17.01 -11.44 -5.03
CA ARG A 208 17.82 -10.31 -5.50
C ARG A 208 18.23 -9.34 -4.39
N ARG A 209 17.37 -9.11 -3.39
CA ARG A 209 17.63 -8.20 -2.26
C ARG A 209 18.39 -8.84 -1.10
N HIS A 210 18.61 -10.16 -1.14
CA HIS A 210 19.44 -10.87 -0.17
C HIS A 210 20.62 -11.59 -0.84
N PRO A 211 21.51 -10.87 -1.54
CA PRO A 211 22.67 -11.50 -2.17
C PRO A 211 23.63 -12.13 -1.15
N HIS A 212 23.52 -11.77 0.13
CA HIS A 212 24.29 -12.38 1.22
C HIS A 212 23.74 -13.75 1.67
N VAL A 213 22.51 -14.09 1.29
CA VAL A 213 21.91 -15.41 1.52
C VAL A 213 21.97 -16.27 0.25
N PHE A 214 21.69 -15.66 -0.91
CA PHE A 214 21.49 -16.39 -2.17
C PHE A 214 22.62 -16.23 -3.21
N ALA A 215 23.67 -15.45 -2.89
CA ALA A 215 24.85 -15.25 -3.72
C ALA A 215 26.11 -15.15 -2.84
N ASP A 216 27.12 -14.37 -3.28
CA ASP A 216 28.45 -14.32 -2.64
C ASP A 216 28.69 -13.02 -1.83
N ALA A 217 27.67 -12.18 -1.61
CA ALA A 217 27.86 -10.95 -0.83
C ALA A 217 28.10 -11.27 0.65
N VAL A 218 28.93 -10.48 1.32
CA VAL A 218 29.21 -10.63 2.76
C VAL A 218 28.74 -9.38 3.48
N VAL A 219 28.02 -9.58 4.57
CA VAL A 219 27.50 -8.53 5.47
C VAL A 219 27.85 -8.92 6.91
N ARG A 220 28.15 -7.93 7.75
CA ARG A 220 28.62 -8.13 9.12
C ARG A 220 27.48 -8.10 10.14
N ASP A 221 26.46 -7.29 9.88
CA ASP A 221 25.36 -7.04 10.81
C ASP A 221 24.07 -6.63 10.07
N ALA A 222 22.99 -6.48 10.83
CA ALA A 222 21.69 -6.08 10.31
C ALA A 222 21.68 -4.68 9.69
N ALA A 223 22.54 -3.77 10.16
CA ALA A 223 22.62 -2.42 9.62
C ALA A 223 23.20 -2.44 8.19
N GLU A 224 24.21 -3.27 7.94
CA GLU A 224 24.72 -3.49 6.58
C GLU A 224 23.71 -4.17 5.66
N VAL A 225 22.90 -5.10 6.18
CA VAL A 225 21.78 -5.70 5.42
C VAL A 225 20.77 -4.65 5.01
N GLU A 226 20.35 -3.78 5.94
CA GLU A 226 19.38 -2.72 5.67
C GLU A 226 19.92 -1.70 4.65
N ALA A 227 21.18 -1.29 4.79
CA ALA A 227 21.84 -0.39 3.85
C ALA A 227 21.91 -1.00 2.44
N GLY A 228 22.31 -2.27 2.33
CA GLY A 228 22.34 -3.00 1.06
C GLY A 228 20.96 -3.13 0.42
N TRP A 229 19.93 -3.42 1.21
CA TRP A 229 18.56 -3.50 0.75
C TRP A 229 18.07 -2.17 0.16
N GLU A 230 18.30 -1.06 0.86
CA GLU A 230 17.90 0.26 0.37
C GLU A 230 18.66 0.69 -0.89
N ALA A 231 19.95 0.34 -1.00
CA ALA A 231 20.73 0.58 -2.21
C ALA A 231 20.16 -0.18 -3.43
N ILE A 232 19.85 -1.47 -3.27
CA ILE A 232 19.24 -2.29 -4.34
C ILE A 232 17.86 -1.73 -4.72
N LYS A 233 17.04 -1.38 -3.74
CA LYS A 233 15.72 -0.80 -3.95
C LYS A 233 15.76 0.55 -4.67
N ALA A 234 16.79 1.37 -4.45
CA ALA A 234 16.99 2.62 -5.18
C ALA A 234 17.31 2.38 -6.67
N LEU A 235 18.12 1.36 -6.98
CA LEU A 235 18.44 0.97 -8.36
C LEU A 235 17.23 0.40 -9.12
N GLU A 236 16.32 -0.29 -8.43
CA GLU A 236 15.13 -0.90 -9.03
C GLU A 236 14.04 0.10 -9.42
N LYS A 237 14.05 1.33 -8.87
CA LYS A 237 12.99 2.34 -9.09
C LYS A 237 13.59 3.70 -9.46
N PRO A 238 14.24 3.82 -10.63
CA PRO A 238 14.89 5.07 -11.06
C PRO A 238 13.90 6.22 -11.26
N ASP A 239 12.63 5.92 -11.56
CA ASP A 239 11.60 6.90 -11.94
C ASP A 239 10.87 7.57 -10.75
N ARG A 240 11.30 7.32 -9.50
CA ARG A 240 10.73 8.04 -8.34
C ARG A 240 11.28 9.46 -8.28
N SER A 241 10.51 10.41 -8.79
CA SER A 241 10.90 11.83 -8.86
C SER A 241 10.73 12.59 -7.52
N GLY A 242 9.79 12.17 -6.68
CA GLY A 242 9.47 12.81 -5.40
C GLY A 242 10.05 12.07 -4.18
N LEU A 243 10.50 12.81 -3.17
CA LEU A 243 11.08 12.25 -1.94
C LEU A 243 10.09 11.37 -1.15
N LEU A 244 8.81 11.72 -1.24
CA LEU A 244 7.71 10.98 -0.61
C LEU A 244 7.03 9.99 -1.57
N ASP A 245 7.55 9.80 -2.79
CA ASP A 245 6.95 8.89 -3.75
C ASP A 245 6.97 7.44 -3.24
N GLY A 246 5.80 6.81 -3.39
CA GLY A 246 5.52 5.46 -2.91
C GLY A 246 5.35 5.34 -1.39
N VAL A 247 5.00 6.43 -0.70
CA VAL A 247 4.34 6.38 0.62
C VAL A 247 2.83 6.27 0.37
N PRO A 248 2.15 5.19 0.79
CA PRO A 248 0.71 5.06 0.58
C PRO A 248 -0.05 6.15 1.32
N ALA A 249 -0.91 6.88 0.60
CA ALA A 249 -1.75 7.92 1.19
C ALA A 249 -2.80 7.36 2.15
N SER A 250 -3.11 6.06 2.05
CA SER A 250 -4.04 5.35 2.93
C SER A 250 -3.44 4.98 4.29
N LEU A 251 -2.16 5.26 4.54
CA LEU A 251 -1.57 5.01 5.86
C LEU A 251 -2.25 5.88 6.93
N PRO A 252 -2.50 5.34 8.14
CA PRO A 252 -2.91 6.14 9.28
C PRO A 252 -1.95 7.31 9.53
N ALA A 253 -2.46 8.42 10.03
CA ALA A 253 -1.74 9.69 10.07
C ALA A 253 -0.38 9.62 10.80
N LEU A 254 -0.29 8.90 11.93
CA LEU A 254 0.97 8.80 12.69
C LEU A 254 1.99 7.90 11.96
N ALA A 255 1.53 6.80 11.37
CA ALA A 255 2.36 5.93 10.53
C ALA A 255 2.84 6.65 9.26
N LEU A 256 1.95 7.44 8.63
CA LEU A 256 2.26 8.29 7.48
C LEU A 256 3.33 9.32 7.82
N ALA A 257 3.16 10.04 8.94
CA ALA A 257 4.13 11.01 9.44
C ALA A 257 5.49 10.36 9.73
N ALA A 258 5.50 9.21 10.40
CA ALA A 258 6.73 8.47 10.69
C ALA A 258 7.44 8.03 9.41
N LYS A 259 6.68 7.58 8.40
CA LYS A 259 7.23 7.16 7.11
C LYS A 259 7.79 8.35 6.32
N ALA A 260 7.08 9.47 6.29
CA ALA A 260 7.52 10.68 5.61
C ALA A 260 8.81 11.21 6.23
N ALA A 261 8.87 11.27 7.57
CA ALA A 261 10.04 11.71 8.29
C ALA A 261 11.27 10.81 8.04
N SER A 262 11.09 9.49 8.05
CA SER A 262 12.15 8.53 7.68
C SER A 262 12.66 8.76 6.25
N ARG A 263 11.78 9.10 5.31
CA ARG A 263 12.18 9.39 3.92
C ARG A 263 12.99 10.69 3.82
N LEU A 264 12.54 11.74 4.50
CA LEU A 264 13.19 13.05 4.48
C LEU A 264 14.56 13.01 5.15
N GLU A 265 14.68 12.41 6.33
CA GLU A 265 15.97 12.22 7.02
C GLU A 265 16.98 11.47 6.15
N ARG A 266 16.55 10.35 5.55
CA ARG A 266 17.40 9.55 4.65
C ARG A 266 17.82 10.29 3.39
N ALA A 267 17.01 11.25 2.94
CA ALA A 267 17.33 12.13 1.82
C ALA A 267 18.18 13.35 2.23
N GLY A 268 18.58 13.44 3.51
CA GLY A 268 19.30 14.61 4.04
C GLY A 268 18.45 15.88 4.08
N ARG A 269 17.11 15.75 4.08
CA ARG A 269 16.12 16.84 4.07
C ARG A 269 15.45 17.01 5.44
N GLY A 270 16.21 16.81 6.52
CA GLY A 270 15.70 16.90 7.89
C GLY A 270 15.28 18.32 8.29
N GLU A 271 15.80 19.34 7.63
CA GLU A 271 15.41 20.73 7.84
C GLU A 271 13.92 20.97 7.54
N LEU A 272 13.34 20.26 6.56
CA LEU A 272 11.91 20.35 6.26
C LEU A 272 11.04 19.86 7.43
N LEU A 273 11.52 18.88 8.20
CA LEU A 273 10.84 18.41 9.40
C LEU A 273 10.93 19.44 10.53
N ALA A 274 12.11 20.05 10.70
CA ALA A 274 12.31 21.09 11.69
C ALA A 274 11.46 22.34 11.41
N GLU A 275 11.35 22.73 10.14
CA GLU A 275 10.47 23.81 9.69
C GLU A 275 8.99 23.46 9.95
N ALA A 276 8.57 22.23 9.67
CA ALA A 276 7.18 21.80 9.84
C ALA A 276 6.71 21.75 11.31
N VAL A 277 7.64 21.60 12.27
CA VAL A 277 7.31 21.59 13.72
C VAL A 277 7.67 22.90 14.43
N ALA A 278 8.16 23.90 13.70
CA ALA A 278 8.53 25.18 14.26
C ALA A 278 7.27 25.93 14.75
N PRO A 279 7.33 26.60 15.91
CA PRO A 279 6.20 27.40 16.40
C PRO A 279 5.86 28.52 15.41
N ALA A 280 4.57 28.72 15.16
CA ALA A 280 4.09 29.76 14.26
C ALA A 280 4.55 31.16 14.74
N PRO A 281 4.86 32.09 13.82
CA PRO A 281 5.25 33.44 14.18
C PRO A 281 4.14 34.14 14.99
N ALA A 282 4.54 34.83 16.05
CA ALA A 282 3.61 35.53 16.95
C ALA A 282 2.77 36.56 16.18
N GLY A 283 1.46 36.31 16.09
CA GLY A 283 0.50 37.22 15.43
C GLY A 283 -0.45 36.54 14.45
N GLU A 284 -0.13 35.34 13.98
CA GLU A 284 -1.06 34.48 13.22
C GLU A 284 -1.79 33.55 14.18
N ALA A 285 -2.61 34.15 15.05
CA ALA A 285 -3.49 33.42 15.95
C ALA A 285 -4.61 32.77 15.15
N GLY A 286 -4.39 31.53 14.74
CA GLY A 286 -5.39 30.70 14.07
C GLY A 286 -5.04 29.24 14.26
N THR A 287 -5.35 28.72 15.46
CA THR A 287 -5.06 27.37 15.98
C THR A 287 -3.60 27.17 16.40
N ASP A 288 -3.37 26.78 17.67
CA ASP A 288 -2.18 26.01 18.01
C ASP A 288 -2.08 24.91 16.97
N ASP A 289 -1.00 24.87 16.17
CA ASP A 289 -0.90 23.91 15.07
C ASP A 289 -0.77 22.51 15.66
N VAL A 290 -1.93 21.89 15.91
CA VAL A 290 -2.05 20.55 16.48
C VAL A 290 -1.39 19.54 15.54
N GLY A 291 -1.37 19.81 14.22
CA GLY A 291 -0.66 18.99 13.24
C GLY A 291 0.85 18.99 13.50
N ALA A 292 1.44 20.18 13.63
CA ALA A 292 2.85 20.35 13.99
C ALA A 292 3.18 19.72 15.36
N ALA A 293 2.30 19.88 16.35
CA ALA A 293 2.47 19.27 17.67
C ALA A 293 2.42 17.72 17.62
N LEU A 294 1.46 17.15 16.88
CA LEU A 294 1.37 15.71 16.67
C LEU A 294 2.59 15.18 15.90
N LEU A 295 3.04 15.89 14.86
CA LEU A 295 4.25 15.53 14.13
C LEU A 295 5.48 15.55 15.05
N SER A 296 5.60 16.57 15.92
CA SER A 296 6.68 16.65 16.92
C SER A 296 6.70 15.42 17.85
N LEU A 297 5.54 14.99 18.35
CA LEU A 297 5.42 13.77 19.16
C LEU A 297 5.82 12.51 18.39
N VAL A 298 5.47 12.41 17.10
CA VAL A 298 5.89 11.31 16.24
C VAL A 298 7.42 11.30 16.06
N LEU A 299 8.04 12.47 15.83
CA LEU A 299 9.49 12.58 15.72
C LEU A 299 10.18 12.17 17.03
N GLU A 300 9.68 12.64 18.18
CA GLU A 300 10.18 12.25 19.50
C GLU A 300 10.08 10.73 19.72
N ALA A 301 8.93 10.12 19.43
CA ALA A 301 8.73 8.68 19.54
C ALA A 301 9.76 7.90 18.69
N ARG A 302 10.01 8.35 17.45
CA ARG A 302 10.99 7.73 16.55
C ARG A 302 12.41 7.77 17.10
N THR A 303 12.83 8.89 17.72
CA THR A 303 14.16 8.95 18.36
C THR A 303 14.35 7.95 19.50
N ARG A 304 13.23 7.50 20.11
CA ARG A 304 13.21 6.48 21.16
C ARG A 304 12.97 5.05 20.62
N GLY A 305 12.85 4.88 19.30
CA GLY A 305 12.51 3.59 18.70
C GLY A 305 11.07 3.14 18.96
N ILE A 306 10.16 4.07 19.28
CA ILE A 306 8.75 3.79 19.55
C ILE A 306 7.92 4.04 18.29
N ASP A 307 7.08 3.06 17.93
CA ASP A 307 6.03 3.25 16.93
C ASP A 307 4.87 4.06 17.54
N ALA A 308 4.73 5.31 17.10
CA ALA A 308 3.72 6.24 17.63
C ALA A 308 2.28 5.78 17.37
N GLU A 309 2.01 5.14 16.23
CA GLU A 309 0.68 4.64 15.88
C GLU A 309 0.28 3.51 16.85
N GLN A 310 1.18 2.54 17.05
CA GLN A 310 0.94 1.42 17.96
C GLN A 310 0.87 1.86 19.43
N ALA A 311 1.68 2.84 19.82
CA ALA A 311 1.67 3.40 21.17
C ALA A 311 0.31 4.06 21.50
N LEU A 312 -0.24 4.84 20.55
CA LEU A 312 -1.55 5.46 20.72
C LEU A 312 -2.66 4.41 20.75
N ARG A 313 -2.69 3.46 19.81
CA ARG A 313 -3.67 2.36 19.78
C ARG A 313 -3.70 1.58 21.08
N SER A 314 -2.54 1.17 21.58
CA SER A 314 -2.43 0.47 22.86
C SER A 314 -2.97 1.29 24.03
N THR A 315 -2.78 2.61 23.99
CA THR A 315 -3.29 3.53 25.02
C THR A 315 -4.80 3.65 24.97
N VAL A 316 -5.38 3.80 23.78
CA VAL A 316 -6.83 3.84 23.56
C VAL A 316 -7.47 2.52 23.98
N ARG A 317 -6.86 1.36 23.66
CA ARG A 317 -7.34 0.05 24.09
C ARG A 317 -7.39 -0.09 25.61
N ARG A 318 -6.34 0.34 26.31
CA ARG A 318 -6.33 0.35 27.79
C ARG A 318 -7.38 1.29 28.38
N LEU A 319 -7.67 2.41 27.71
CA LEU A 319 -8.73 3.33 28.12
C LEU A 319 -10.11 2.69 27.97
N ALA A 320 -10.36 2.01 26.83
CA ALA A 320 -11.61 1.29 26.58
C ALA A 320 -11.85 0.20 27.63
N ALA A 321 -10.86 -0.68 27.86
CA ALA A 321 -10.97 -1.74 28.88
C ALA A 321 -11.29 -1.19 30.29
N ARG A 322 -10.74 -0.03 30.65
CA ARG A 322 -11.07 0.65 31.93
C ARG A 322 -12.48 1.22 31.95
N ALA A 323 -12.96 1.74 30.83
CA ALA A 323 -14.33 2.26 30.72
C ALA A 323 -15.36 1.13 30.83
N ASP A 324 -15.03 -0.05 30.33
CA ASP A 324 -15.91 -1.24 30.35
C ASP A 324 -15.89 -2.00 31.69
N GLY A 325 -14.98 -1.63 32.61
CA GLY A 325 -14.91 -2.23 33.95
C GLY A 325 -14.04 -3.48 34.05
N ASP A 326 -13.26 -3.80 33.02
CA ASP A 326 -12.38 -4.97 32.94
C ASP A 326 -10.99 -4.75 33.57
N ALA A 327 -10.89 -3.83 34.54
CA ALA A 327 -9.63 -3.45 35.19
C ALA A 327 -9.49 -3.99 36.62
#